data_AF-A0A950ZD86-F1
#
_entry.id   AF-A0A950ZD86-F1
#
_cell.length_a   1.000
_cell.length_b   1.000
_cell.length_c   1.000
_cell.angle_alpha   90.00
_cell.angle_beta   90.00
_cell.angle_gamma   90.00
#
_symmetry.space_group_name_H-M   'P 1'
#
loop_
_entity.id
_entity.type
_entity.pdbx_description
1 polymer ?
#
loop_
_entity_poly.entity_id
_entity_poly.type
_entity_poly.pdbx_seq_one_letter_code
_entity_poly.pdbx_strand_id
1 'polypeptide(L)'
;MRSCSVAMVVFAMLAPVLASAAVNTEVTEEIVLDSPCSKTEPHAVLDPPACSDYDFDTPLIDALGRGDRSSAPVLQQRYAQELTLSERHRIAAALVGHVANDAPYWNEVAEHAANAIRFAYVDERPNPELATWCAARGWERHRYFDVAVSALAYAGRDPRGRALLRRALHSESIDVVEAAVVSFAAAHDESVLPEIEEAIARWPEVDELALALVDYDSPAADAVAMRVLSEPGRETYAELEQHQHEPQDE
;
A
#
# COMPACT_ATOMS: atom_id res chain seq x y z
N MET A 1 -17.51 36.99 -86.06
CA MET A 1 -17.89 37.85 -84.92
C MET A 1 -18.52 36.97 -83.86
N ARG A 2 -18.05 37.13 -82.62
CA ARG A 2 -18.31 36.28 -81.46
C ARG A 2 -19.74 36.47 -80.93
N SER A 3 -20.42 35.39 -80.61
CA SER A 3 -21.53 35.39 -79.66
C SER A 3 -21.41 34.18 -78.74
N CYS A 4 -21.35 34.50 -77.45
CA CYS A 4 -21.36 33.61 -76.31
C CYS A 4 -22.73 32.92 -76.15
N SER A 5 -22.73 31.69 -75.65
CA SER A 5 -23.78 31.22 -74.75
C SER A 5 -23.19 30.32 -73.68
N VAL A 6 -23.44 30.76 -72.44
CA VAL A 6 -23.04 30.19 -71.16
C VAL A 6 -23.97 29.04 -70.80
N ALA A 7 -23.42 27.89 -70.42
CA ALA A 7 -24.17 26.83 -69.74
C ALA A 7 -23.79 26.84 -68.26
N MET A 8 -24.77 27.22 -67.44
CA MET A 8 -24.70 27.29 -65.98
C MET A 8 -24.81 25.87 -65.41
N VAL A 9 -23.77 25.38 -64.73
CA VAL A 9 -23.81 24.12 -63.98
C VAL A 9 -24.15 24.46 -62.53
N VAL A 10 -25.33 24.02 -62.08
CA VAL A 10 -25.77 24.10 -60.68
C VAL A 10 -25.13 22.94 -59.91
N PHE A 11 -24.13 23.24 -59.08
CA PHE A 11 -23.58 22.29 -58.11
C PHE A 11 -24.40 22.34 -56.82
N ALA A 12 -25.22 21.32 -56.58
CA ALA A 12 -25.85 21.11 -55.28
C ALA A 12 -24.81 20.54 -54.32
N MET A 13 -24.38 21.34 -53.34
CA MET A 13 -23.54 20.88 -52.24
C MET A 13 -24.38 20.01 -51.29
N LEU A 14 -24.20 18.69 -51.37
CA LEU A 14 -24.60 17.78 -50.30
C LEU A 14 -23.50 17.80 -49.23
N ALA A 15 -23.75 18.50 -48.13
CA ALA A 15 -22.92 18.37 -46.94
C ALA A 15 -23.17 17.00 -46.30
N PRO A 16 -22.14 16.19 -45.98
CA PRO A 16 -22.32 15.00 -45.16
C PRO A 16 -22.61 15.45 -43.72
N VAL A 17 -23.84 15.21 -43.26
CA VAL A 17 -24.18 15.25 -41.84
C VAL A 17 -23.51 14.03 -41.21
N LEU A 18 -22.29 14.23 -40.69
CA LEU A 18 -21.65 13.27 -39.80
C LEU A 18 -22.40 13.32 -38.47
N ALA A 19 -23.38 12.42 -38.32
CA ALA A 19 -23.97 12.13 -37.04
C ALA A 19 -22.89 11.46 -36.16
N SER A 20 -22.21 12.26 -35.33
CA SER A 20 -21.43 11.74 -34.21
C SER A 20 -22.39 11.03 -33.27
N ALA A 21 -22.46 9.71 -33.36
CA ALA A 21 -23.02 8.89 -32.31
C ALA A 21 -22.12 9.09 -31.09
N ALA A 22 -22.60 9.88 -30.12
CA ALA A 22 -22.00 9.95 -28.80
C ALA A 22 -22.11 8.55 -28.19
N VAL A 23 -21.01 7.80 -28.23
CA VAL A 23 -20.86 6.57 -27.45
C VAL A 23 -20.72 7.03 -26.00
N ASN A 24 -21.84 7.10 -25.29
CA ASN A 24 -21.84 7.18 -23.83
C ASN A 24 -21.40 5.81 -23.32
N THR A 25 -20.09 5.58 -23.27
CA THR A 25 -19.51 4.52 -22.43
C THR A 25 -19.63 5.00 -20.98
N GLU A 26 -20.75 4.67 -20.34
CA GLU A 26 -20.82 4.58 -18.89
C GLU A 26 -19.84 3.47 -18.46
N VAL A 27 -18.61 3.86 -18.17
CA VAL A 27 -17.64 2.97 -17.52
C VAL A 27 -18.05 2.91 -16.05
N THR A 28 -18.89 1.94 -15.71
CA THR A 28 -19.21 1.56 -14.33
C THR A 28 -18.37 0.36 -13.92
N GLU A 29 -17.06 0.39 -14.20
CA GLU A 29 -16.16 -0.54 -13.54
C GLU A 29 -16.03 -0.07 -12.09
N GLU A 30 -16.69 -0.79 -11.20
CA GLU A 30 -16.53 -0.65 -9.77
C GLU A 30 -15.04 -0.79 -9.46
N ILE A 31 -14.40 0.28 -9.01
CA ILE A 31 -13.04 0.24 -8.49
C ILE A 31 -13.12 -0.60 -7.21
N VAL A 32 -12.85 -1.90 -7.36
CA VAL A 32 -12.73 -2.80 -6.22
C VAL A 32 -11.38 -2.45 -5.57
N LEU A 33 -11.43 -1.59 -4.56
CA LEU A 33 -10.32 -1.45 -3.63
C LEU A 33 -10.06 -2.83 -3.03
N ASP A 34 -8.81 -3.30 -3.11
CA ASP A 34 -8.43 -4.60 -2.56
C ASP A 34 -8.76 -4.63 -1.07
N SER A 35 -9.79 -5.39 -0.72
CA SER A 35 -10.19 -5.59 0.67
C SER A 35 -9.09 -6.38 1.37
N PRO A 36 -8.71 -6.02 2.61
CA PRO A 36 -7.71 -6.78 3.38
C PRO A 36 -8.17 -8.20 3.75
N CYS A 37 -9.43 -8.54 3.44
CA CYS A 37 -10.06 -9.81 3.73
C CYS A 37 -10.88 -10.33 2.54
N SER A 38 -11.21 -11.61 2.58
CA SER A 38 -12.12 -12.25 1.62
C SER A 38 -13.46 -12.61 2.26
N LYS A 39 -14.54 -12.56 1.47
CA LYS A 39 -15.85 -13.10 1.86
C LYS A 39 -15.88 -14.63 1.84
N THR A 40 -14.87 -15.27 1.23
CA THR A 40 -14.73 -16.73 1.19
C THR A 40 -13.76 -17.20 2.26
N GLU A 41 -14.01 -18.39 2.81
CA GLU A 41 -13.11 -19.02 3.78
C GLU A 41 -11.73 -19.29 3.13
N PRO A 42 -10.62 -18.97 3.82
CA PRO A 42 -9.29 -19.27 3.30
C PRO A 42 -9.04 -20.78 3.25
N HIS A 43 -8.36 -21.23 2.20
CA HIS A 43 -7.99 -22.63 2.00
C HIS A 43 -6.48 -22.87 2.00
N ALA A 44 -5.70 -21.78 1.90
CA ALA A 44 -4.25 -21.79 1.92
C ALA A 44 -3.70 -20.72 2.87
N VAL A 45 -2.47 -20.95 3.30
CA VAL A 45 -1.73 -20.07 4.22
C VAL A 45 -1.45 -18.66 3.66
N LEU A 46 -1.54 -18.48 2.33
CA LEU A 46 -1.38 -17.21 1.63
C LEU A 46 -2.69 -16.65 1.07
N ASP A 47 -3.83 -17.24 1.42
CA ASP A 47 -5.11 -16.60 1.11
C ASP A 47 -5.32 -15.40 2.04
N PRO A 48 -6.10 -14.37 1.62
CA PRO A 48 -6.58 -13.34 2.53
C PRO A 48 -7.41 -13.96 3.67
N PRO A 49 -7.41 -13.37 4.88
CA PRO A 49 -8.27 -13.85 5.97
C PRO A 49 -9.74 -13.71 5.62
N ALA A 50 -10.60 -14.49 6.28
CA ALA A 50 -12.04 -14.28 6.18
C ALA A 50 -12.41 -12.92 6.79
N CYS A 51 -13.31 -12.16 6.16
CA CYS A 51 -13.73 -10.86 6.69
C CYS A 51 -14.34 -10.96 8.10
N SER A 52 -15.00 -12.07 8.43
CA SER A 52 -15.50 -12.30 9.79
C SER A 52 -14.39 -12.42 10.83
N ASP A 53 -13.25 -13.00 10.47
CA ASP A 53 -12.09 -13.10 11.36
C ASP A 53 -11.42 -11.74 11.50
N TYR A 54 -11.18 -11.06 10.37
CA TYR A 54 -10.61 -9.72 10.34
C TYR A 54 -11.40 -8.71 11.18
N ASP A 55 -12.73 -8.68 11.00
CA ASP A 55 -13.65 -7.79 11.71
C ASP A 55 -13.72 -8.12 13.21
N PHE A 56 -13.60 -9.40 13.57
CA PHE A 56 -13.58 -9.83 14.97
C PHE A 56 -12.28 -9.43 15.67
N ASP A 57 -11.14 -9.63 15.01
CA ASP A 57 -9.81 -9.40 15.59
C ASP A 57 -9.44 -7.90 15.65
N THR A 58 -10.00 -7.07 14.76
CA THR A 58 -9.75 -5.61 14.73
C THR A 58 -10.05 -4.90 16.05
N PRO A 59 -11.26 -4.96 16.63
CA PRO A 59 -11.55 -4.27 17.89
C PRO A 59 -10.72 -4.80 19.07
N LEU A 60 -10.27 -6.06 19.02
CA LEU A 60 -9.37 -6.63 20.04
C LEU A 60 -7.96 -6.03 19.94
N ILE A 61 -7.44 -5.89 18.72
CA ILE A 61 -6.16 -5.24 18.44
C ILE A 61 -6.22 -3.78 18.89
N ASP A 62 -7.29 -3.06 18.55
CA ASP A 62 -7.47 -1.67 18.93
C ASP A 62 -7.56 -1.50 20.46
N ALA A 63 -8.32 -2.38 21.13
CA ALA A 63 -8.41 -2.38 22.58
C ALA A 63 -7.05 -2.63 23.24
N LEU A 64 -6.28 -3.59 22.73
CA LEU A 64 -4.93 -3.88 23.22
C LEU A 64 -3.97 -2.70 23.03
N GLY A 65 -4.04 -2.02 21.88
CA GLY A 65 -3.29 -0.79 21.59
C GLY A 65 -3.62 0.35 22.54
N ARG A 66 -4.89 0.48 22.97
CA ARG A 66 -5.33 1.41 24.04
C ARG A 66 -4.99 0.94 25.45
N GLY A 67 -4.30 -0.18 25.60
CA GLY A 67 -3.82 -0.71 26.88
C GLY A 67 -4.74 -1.71 27.57
N ASP A 68 -5.84 -2.14 26.94
CA ASP A 68 -6.71 -3.19 27.48
C ASP A 68 -6.03 -4.57 27.37
N ARG A 69 -5.42 -4.98 28.48
CA ARG A 69 -4.72 -6.26 28.59
C ARG A 69 -5.66 -7.47 28.55
N SER A 70 -6.97 -7.29 28.69
CA SER A 70 -7.93 -8.40 28.63
C SER A 70 -8.09 -8.98 27.21
N SER A 71 -7.73 -8.22 26.18
CA SER A 71 -7.74 -8.67 24.78
C SER A 71 -6.57 -9.61 24.45
N ALA A 72 -5.45 -9.51 25.17
CA ALA A 72 -4.24 -10.26 24.84
C ALA A 72 -4.41 -11.79 24.88
N PRO A 73 -5.03 -12.42 25.90
CA PRO A 73 -5.26 -13.87 25.89
C PRO A 73 -6.12 -14.36 24.71
N VAL A 74 -7.10 -13.56 24.29
CA VAL A 74 -7.95 -13.88 23.13
C VAL A 74 -7.12 -13.83 21.86
N LEU A 75 -6.35 -12.76 21.65
CA LEU A 75 -5.45 -12.63 20.51
C LEU A 75 -4.35 -13.72 20.47
N GLN A 76 -3.82 -14.15 21.61
CA GLN A 76 -2.88 -15.27 21.68
C GLN A 76 -3.52 -16.59 21.23
N GLN A 77 -4.77 -16.84 21.63
CA GLN A 77 -5.52 -18.00 21.17
C GLN A 77 -5.79 -17.92 19.66
N ARG A 78 -6.19 -16.74 19.17
CA ARG A 78 -6.43 -16.49 17.74
C ARG A 78 -5.17 -16.70 16.91
N TYR A 79 -4.04 -16.11 17.31
CA TYR A 79 -2.73 -16.34 16.68
C TYR A 79 -2.38 -17.83 16.53
N ALA A 80 -2.66 -18.64 17.56
CA ALA A 80 -2.36 -20.08 17.53
C ALA A 80 -3.27 -20.89 16.59
N GLN A 81 -4.43 -20.34 16.23
CA GLN A 81 -5.46 -20.99 15.40
C GLN A 81 -5.54 -20.41 13.99
N GLU A 82 -4.97 -19.23 13.77
CA GLU A 82 -5.05 -18.50 12.51
C GLU A 82 -4.35 -19.25 11.37
N LEU A 83 -5.07 -19.39 10.25
CA LEU A 83 -4.61 -20.12 9.08
C LEU A 83 -3.75 -19.25 8.17
N THR A 84 -4.13 -17.98 8.01
CA THR A 84 -3.54 -17.08 7.02
C THR A 84 -2.35 -16.33 7.60
N LEU A 85 -1.25 -16.22 6.86
CA LEU A 85 -0.08 -15.48 7.34
C LEU A 85 -0.36 -13.99 7.50
N SER A 86 -1.19 -13.40 6.64
CA SER A 86 -1.51 -11.97 6.73
C SER A 86 -2.14 -11.61 8.08
N GLU A 87 -3.21 -12.31 8.46
CA GLU A 87 -3.89 -12.06 9.75
C GLU A 87 -3.04 -12.49 10.93
N ARG A 88 -2.30 -13.59 10.80
CA ARG A 88 -1.39 -14.05 11.85
C ARG A 88 -0.29 -13.04 12.13
N HIS A 89 0.29 -12.40 11.11
CA HIS A 89 1.25 -11.31 11.28
C HIS A 89 0.61 -10.07 11.91
N ARG A 90 -0.62 -9.72 11.52
CA ARG A 90 -1.38 -8.60 12.09
C ARG A 90 -1.59 -8.79 13.60
N ILE A 91 -2.06 -9.97 14.01
CA ILE A 91 -2.25 -10.34 15.43
C ILE A 91 -0.90 -10.38 16.15
N ALA A 92 0.12 -11.01 15.55
CA ALA A 92 1.46 -11.11 16.13
C ALA A 92 2.03 -9.72 16.45
N ALA A 93 1.96 -8.80 15.49
CA ALA A 93 2.45 -7.43 15.66
C ALA A 93 1.70 -6.66 16.76
N ALA A 94 0.40 -6.90 16.94
CA ALA A 94 -0.35 -6.31 18.04
C ALA A 94 0.03 -6.87 19.42
N LEU A 95 0.43 -8.15 19.48
CA LEU A 95 0.89 -8.79 20.73
C LEU A 95 2.31 -8.36 21.14
N VAL A 96 3.13 -7.95 20.19
CA VAL A 96 4.51 -7.50 20.39
C VAL A 96 4.56 -6.32 21.36
N GLY A 97 5.40 -6.39 22.41
CA GLY A 97 5.45 -5.40 23.49
C GLY A 97 4.26 -5.42 24.45
N HIS A 98 3.20 -6.18 24.15
CA HIS A 98 1.98 -6.22 24.94
C HIS A 98 1.81 -7.44 25.85
N VAL A 99 2.68 -8.43 25.71
CA VAL A 99 2.68 -9.67 26.51
C VAL A 99 4.07 -9.97 27.09
N ALA A 100 4.14 -10.75 28.17
CA ALA A 100 5.39 -10.99 28.89
C ALA A 100 6.47 -11.75 28.08
N ASN A 101 6.05 -12.63 27.17
CA ASN A 101 6.94 -13.35 26.27
C ASN A 101 6.51 -13.08 24.83
N ASP A 102 6.97 -11.97 24.28
CA ASP A 102 6.59 -11.51 22.95
C ASP A 102 7.52 -11.99 21.81
N ALA A 103 8.66 -12.60 22.18
CA ALA A 103 9.69 -13.01 21.24
C ALA A 103 9.20 -13.93 20.11
N PRO A 104 8.30 -14.91 20.33
CA PRO A 104 7.77 -15.73 19.24
C PRO A 104 7.02 -14.92 18.18
N TYR A 105 6.19 -13.96 18.60
CA TYR A 105 5.41 -13.10 17.70
C TYR A 105 6.33 -12.17 16.91
N TRP A 106 7.29 -11.55 17.61
CA TRP A 106 8.30 -10.69 16.99
C TRP A 106 9.14 -11.44 15.96
N ASN A 107 9.64 -12.63 16.31
CA ASN A 107 10.54 -13.39 15.44
C ASN A 107 9.86 -13.79 14.13
N GLU A 108 8.58 -14.16 14.17
CA GLU A 108 7.81 -14.49 12.96
C GLU A 108 7.65 -13.26 12.06
N VAL A 109 7.14 -12.15 12.58
CA VAL A 109 6.98 -10.89 11.82
C VAL A 109 8.32 -10.41 11.26
N ALA A 110 9.37 -10.42 12.08
CA ALA A 110 10.71 -9.97 11.69
C ALA A 110 11.34 -10.86 10.62
N GLU A 111 11.10 -12.18 10.64
CA GLU A 111 11.58 -13.10 9.60
C GLU A 111 10.96 -12.74 8.24
N HIS A 112 9.63 -12.57 8.20
CA HIS A 112 8.92 -12.24 6.97
C HIS A 112 9.24 -10.82 6.48
N ALA A 113 9.37 -9.85 7.38
CA ALA A 113 9.84 -8.49 7.07
C ALA A 113 11.26 -8.51 6.45
N ALA A 114 12.18 -9.30 7.02
CA ALA A 114 13.52 -9.45 6.47
C ALA A 114 13.51 -10.11 5.08
N ASN A 115 12.58 -11.04 4.85
CA ASN A 115 12.39 -11.66 3.54
C ASN A 115 11.85 -10.68 2.49
N ALA A 116 11.01 -9.70 2.86
CA ALA A 116 10.59 -8.63 1.94
C ALA A 116 11.80 -7.89 1.36
N ILE A 117 12.77 -7.54 2.21
CA ILE A 117 14.01 -6.85 1.81
C ILE A 117 14.91 -7.80 1.00
N ARG A 118 15.06 -9.06 1.43
CA ARG A 118 15.91 -10.05 0.75
C ARG A 118 15.41 -10.38 -0.65
N PHE A 119 14.10 -10.55 -0.79
CA PHE A 119 13.43 -11.01 -1.99
C PHE A 119 12.85 -9.88 -2.84
N ALA A 120 13.15 -8.63 -2.49
CA ALA A 120 12.81 -7.44 -3.24
C ALA A 120 13.13 -7.61 -4.74
N TYR A 121 12.27 -7.03 -5.58
CA TYR A 121 12.46 -6.98 -7.03
C TYR A 121 13.71 -6.13 -7.35
N VAL A 122 14.41 -6.53 -8.42
CA VAL A 122 15.61 -5.86 -8.93
C VAL A 122 15.34 -5.50 -10.38
N ASP A 123 15.33 -4.21 -10.71
CA ASP A 123 14.89 -3.69 -12.01
C ASP A 123 13.52 -4.25 -12.44
N GLU A 124 12.51 -4.22 -11.54
CA GLU A 124 11.17 -4.78 -11.76
C GLU A 124 11.12 -6.30 -12.06
N ARG A 125 12.24 -7.00 -11.94
CA ARG A 125 12.30 -8.43 -12.20
C ARG A 125 12.12 -9.21 -10.89
N PRO A 126 11.30 -10.27 -10.89
CA PRO A 126 11.16 -11.13 -9.73
C PRO A 126 12.51 -11.71 -9.30
N ASN A 127 12.79 -11.64 -8.01
CA ASN A 127 13.98 -12.23 -7.45
C ASN A 127 13.99 -13.77 -7.68
N PRO A 128 15.01 -14.34 -8.33
CA PRO A 128 15.04 -15.79 -8.61
C PRO A 128 15.17 -16.64 -7.34
N GLU A 129 15.74 -16.08 -6.26
CA GLU A 129 15.84 -16.75 -4.96
C GLU A 129 14.45 -16.96 -4.34
N LEU A 130 13.57 -15.96 -4.46
CA LEU A 130 12.17 -16.04 -4.00
C LEU A 130 11.45 -17.22 -4.65
N ALA A 131 11.65 -17.41 -5.96
CA ALA A 131 11.02 -18.49 -6.69
C ALA A 131 11.40 -19.87 -6.16
N THR A 132 12.69 -20.07 -5.90
CA THR A 132 13.20 -21.33 -5.32
C THR A 132 12.67 -21.52 -3.90
N TRP A 133 12.65 -20.44 -3.11
CA TRP A 133 12.23 -20.47 -1.71
C TRP A 133 10.73 -20.77 -1.55
N CYS A 134 9.88 -20.17 -2.37
CA CYS A 134 8.44 -20.42 -2.41
C CYS A 134 8.12 -21.81 -2.97
N ALA A 135 8.82 -22.26 -4.03
CA ALA A 135 8.61 -23.60 -4.59
C ALA A 135 8.85 -24.70 -3.56
N ALA A 136 9.88 -24.56 -2.71
CA ALA A 136 10.17 -25.50 -1.63
C ALA A 136 9.06 -25.58 -0.56
N ARG A 137 8.16 -24.60 -0.50
CA ARG A 137 7.05 -24.50 0.46
C ARG A 137 5.68 -24.74 -0.19
N GLY A 138 5.63 -24.92 -1.51
CA GLY A 138 4.37 -24.96 -2.24
C GLY A 138 3.62 -23.62 -2.22
N TRP A 139 4.35 -22.51 -2.15
CA TRP A 139 3.80 -21.17 -2.06
C TRP A 139 3.81 -20.45 -3.41
N GLU A 140 2.80 -19.62 -3.63
CA GLU A 140 2.76 -18.70 -4.77
C GLU A 140 3.66 -17.49 -4.46
N ARG A 141 4.45 -17.04 -5.44
CA ARG A 141 5.55 -16.09 -5.21
C ARG A 141 5.04 -14.69 -4.94
N HIS A 142 4.08 -14.24 -5.75
CA HIS A 142 3.55 -12.89 -5.68
C HIS A 142 2.82 -12.68 -4.35
N ARG A 143 1.87 -13.56 -4.03
CA ARG A 143 1.14 -13.56 -2.75
C ARG A 143 2.05 -13.63 -1.54
N TYR A 144 3.11 -14.43 -1.58
CA TYR A 144 4.05 -14.46 -0.47
C TYR A 144 4.81 -13.14 -0.33
N PHE A 145 5.20 -12.53 -1.44
CA PHE A 145 5.89 -11.24 -1.42
C PHE A 145 4.99 -10.16 -0.80
N ASP A 146 3.72 -10.11 -1.17
CA ASP A 146 2.75 -9.15 -0.60
C ASP A 146 2.63 -9.34 0.92
N VAL A 147 2.49 -10.60 1.38
CA VAL A 147 2.49 -10.95 2.81
C VAL A 147 3.78 -10.51 3.52
N ALA A 148 4.93 -10.65 2.86
CA ALA A 148 6.21 -10.23 3.41
C ALA A 148 6.32 -8.70 3.52
N VAL A 149 5.83 -7.96 2.52
CA VAL A 149 5.76 -6.49 2.54
C VAL A 149 4.82 -6.02 3.66
N SER A 150 3.66 -6.65 3.84
CA SER A 150 2.79 -6.36 4.99
C SER A 150 3.48 -6.64 6.33
N ALA A 151 4.24 -7.74 6.43
CA ALA A 151 5.03 -8.04 7.62
C ALA A 151 6.09 -6.97 7.92
N LEU A 152 6.69 -6.37 6.88
CA LEU A 152 7.60 -5.23 7.04
C LEU A 152 6.88 -4.01 7.62
N ALA A 153 5.70 -3.68 7.10
CA ALA A 153 4.88 -2.59 7.66
C ALA A 153 4.50 -2.85 9.12
N TYR A 154 4.11 -4.08 9.45
CA TYR A 154 3.82 -4.48 10.83
C TYR A 154 5.04 -4.43 11.74
N ALA A 155 6.23 -4.82 11.26
CA ALA A 155 7.47 -4.73 12.01
C ALA A 155 7.80 -3.27 12.40
N GLY A 156 7.38 -2.31 11.57
CA GLY A 156 7.58 -0.88 11.81
C GLY A 156 6.87 -0.32 13.04
N ARG A 157 5.85 -1.02 13.55
CA ARG A 157 5.12 -0.64 14.76
C ARG A 157 5.93 -0.87 16.04
N ASP A 158 7.00 -1.67 15.99
CA ASP A 158 7.90 -1.92 17.12
C ASP A 158 9.28 -1.28 16.90
N PRO A 159 9.88 -0.64 17.92
CA PRO A 159 11.21 -0.02 17.79
C PRO A 159 12.34 -0.96 17.32
N ARG A 160 12.23 -2.27 17.55
CA ARG A 160 13.18 -3.27 17.03
C ARG A 160 13.19 -3.34 15.50
N GLY A 161 12.08 -2.97 14.86
CA GLY A 161 11.93 -2.97 13.39
C GLY A 161 12.68 -1.84 12.69
N ARG A 162 13.09 -0.78 13.40
CA ARG A 162 13.72 0.40 12.79
C ARG A 162 14.94 0.08 11.93
N ALA A 163 15.78 -0.88 12.36
CA ALA A 163 16.95 -1.29 11.58
C ALA A 163 16.56 -2.01 10.27
N LEU A 164 15.45 -2.75 10.26
CA LEU A 164 14.90 -3.36 9.05
C LEU A 164 14.32 -2.28 8.13
N LEU A 165 13.53 -1.35 8.66
CA LEU A 165 12.95 -0.25 7.87
C LEU A 165 14.03 0.63 7.22
N ARG A 166 15.10 0.99 7.94
CA ARG A 166 16.23 1.74 7.36
C ARG A 166 16.89 0.98 6.21
N ARG A 167 17.01 -0.35 6.31
CA ARG A 167 17.51 -1.18 5.20
C ARG A 167 16.53 -1.21 4.02
N ALA A 168 15.23 -1.23 4.30
CA ALA A 168 14.18 -1.22 3.29
C ALA A 168 14.15 0.08 2.47
N LEU A 169 14.48 1.24 3.06
CA LEU A 169 14.65 2.51 2.32
C LEU A 169 15.74 2.46 1.23
N HIS A 170 16.66 1.49 1.29
CA HIS A 170 17.68 1.27 0.25
C HIS A 170 17.32 0.16 -0.74
N SER A 171 16.09 -0.37 -0.68
CA SER A 171 15.58 -1.36 -1.63
C SER A 171 15.38 -0.74 -3.02
N GLU A 172 15.54 -1.55 -4.06
CA GLU A 172 15.17 -1.22 -5.44
C GLU A 172 13.69 -1.52 -5.75
N SER A 173 12.99 -2.18 -4.82
CA SER A 173 11.56 -2.47 -4.93
C SER A 173 10.74 -1.34 -4.32
N ILE A 174 9.87 -0.73 -5.13
CA ILE A 174 9.04 0.39 -4.69
C ILE A 174 8.11 0.01 -3.53
N ASP A 175 7.46 -1.15 -3.58
CA ASP A 175 6.56 -1.63 -2.50
C ASP A 175 7.28 -1.75 -1.14
N VAL A 176 8.56 -2.13 -1.16
CA VAL A 176 9.39 -2.27 0.05
C VAL A 176 9.79 -0.90 0.60
N VAL A 177 10.05 0.07 -0.29
CA VAL A 177 10.33 1.46 0.10
C VAL A 177 9.07 2.12 0.63
N GLU A 178 7.94 1.97 -0.05
CA GLU A 178 6.63 2.48 0.37
C GLU A 178 6.28 1.99 1.76
N ALA A 179 6.35 0.67 2.00
CA ALA A 179 6.09 0.09 3.32
C ALA A 179 7.01 0.69 4.40
N ALA A 180 8.27 1.01 4.07
CA ALA A 180 9.19 1.64 5.00
C ALA A 180 8.83 3.11 5.27
N VAL A 181 8.48 3.89 4.24
CA VAL A 181 8.08 5.30 4.37
C VAL A 181 6.81 5.41 5.22
N VAL A 182 5.75 4.67 4.87
CA VAL A 182 4.49 4.63 5.63
C VAL A 182 4.74 4.23 7.09
N SER A 183 5.61 3.24 7.33
CA SER A 183 5.93 2.82 8.69
C SER A 183 6.65 3.88 9.51
N PHE A 184 7.57 4.64 8.90
CA PHE A 184 8.25 5.73 9.59
C PHE A 184 7.34 6.93 9.84
N ALA A 185 6.43 7.23 8.90
CA ALA A 185 5.41 8.25 9.06
C ALA A 185 4.47 7.92 10.22
N ALA A 186 3.93 6.70 10.26
CA ALA A 186 3.09 6.23 11.37
C ALA A 186 3.80 6.21 12.73
N ALA A 187 5.14 6.10 12.73
CA ALA A 187 5.96 6.17 13.94
C ALA A 187 6.42 7.60 14.29
N HIS A 188 6.08 8.59 13.45
CA HIS A 188 6.56 9.98 13.51
C HIS A 188 8.09 10.08 13.71
N ASP A 189 8.87 9.18 13.08
CA ASP A 189 10.34 9.18 13.21
C ASP A 189 10.96 10.13 12.19
N GLU A 190 11.09 11.41 12.53
CA GLU A 190 11.65 12.42 11.63
C GLU A 190 13.16 12.25 11.38
N SER A 191 13.85 11.40 12.15
CA SER A 191 15.29 11.19 12.04
C SER A 191 15.72 10.49 10.76
N VAL A 192 14.76 10.03 9.95
CA VAL A 192 14.97 9.35 8.67
C VAL A 192 14.51 10.18 7.46
N LEU A 193 14.01 11.40 7.67
CA LEU A 193 13.53 12.23 6.56
C LEU A 193 14.57 12.45 5.45
N PRO A 194 15.87 12.66 5.72
CA PRO A 194 16.88 12.73 4.66
C PRO A 194 16.99 11.43 3.85
N GLU A 195 16.97 10.27 4.51
CA GLU A 195 17.02 8.97 3.84
C GLU A 195 15.74 8.68 3.05
N ILE A 196 14.57 9.14 3.52
CA ILE A 196 13.30 9.05 2.79
C ILE A 196 13.35 9.93 1.53
N GLU A 197 13.84 11.17 1.62
CA GLU A 197 14.00 12.07 0.46
C GLU A 197 14.90 11.42 -0.61
N GLU A 198 16.03 10.84 -0.21
CA GLU A 198 16.91 10.09 -1.11
C GLU A 198 16.23 8.85 -1.70
N ALA A 199 15.30 8.22 -0.96
CA ALA A 199 14.53 7.08 -1.43
C ALA A 199 13.55 7.46 -2.53
N ILE A 200 12.73 8.48 -2.27
CA ILE A 200 11.68 8.96 -3.17
C ILE A 200 12.30 9.51 -4.47
N ALA A 201 13.44 10.20 -4.37
CA ALA A 201 14.11 10.79 -5.53
C ALA A 201 14.54 9.77 -6.61
N ARG A 202 14.50 8.45 -6.31
CA ARG A 202 14.74 7.39 -7.30
C ARG A 202 13.56 7.14 -8.24
N TRP A 203 12.35 7.57 -7.86
CA TRP A 203 11.10 7.41 -8.62
C TRP A 203 10.33 8.74 -8.68
N PRO A 204 10.89 9.78 -9.35
CA PRO A 204 10.30 11.11 -9.40
C PRO A 204 8.91 11.17 -10.07
N GLU A 205 8.50 10.09 -10.74
CA GLU A 205 7.18 9.93 -11.35
C GLU A 205 6.11 9.33 -10.43
N VAL A 206 6.48 8.87 -9.22
CA VAL A 206 5.58 8.20 -8.27
C VAL A 206 5.34 9.11 -7.06
N ASP A 207 4.32 9.94 -7.14
CA ASP A 207 3.96 10.88 -6.05
C ASP A 207 3.46 10.13 -4.80
N GLU A 208 2.91 8.93 -4.93
CA GLU A 208 2.32 8.13 -3.86
C GLU A 208 3.28 7.93 -2.68
N LEU A 209 4.57 7.74 -2.93
CA LEU A 209 5.59 7.61 -1.88
C LEU A 209 5.72 8.89 -1.03
N ALA A 210 5.60 10.06 -1.66
CA ALA A 210 5.71 11.33 -0.99
C ALA A 210 4.40 11.76 -0.33
N LEU A 211 3.25 11.30 -0.83
CA LEU A 211 1.95 11.54 -0.20
C LEU A 211 1.88 10.92 1.21
N ALA A 212 2.54 9.79 1.45
CA ALA A 212 2.64 9.18 2.77
C ALA A 212 3.33 10.08 3.82
N LEU A 213 4.06 11.13 3.42
CA LEU A 213 4.67 12.07 4.35
C LEU A 213 3.63 12.93 5.09
N VAL A 214 2.39 13.03 4.59
CA VAL A 214 1.31 13.75 5.27
C VAL A 214 1.00 13.15 6.65
N ASP A 215 1.22 11.85 6.83
CA ASP A 215 0.96 11.16 8.10
C ASP A 215 1.97 11.54 9.21
N TYR A 216 3.08 12.22 8.87
CA TYR A 216 3.97 12.77 9.89
C TYR A 216 3.34 13.92 10.69
N ASP A 217 2.41 14.67 10.09
CA ASP A 217 1.83 15.90 10.64
C ASP A 217 2.91 16.88 11.15
N SER A 218 3.89 17.21 10.28
CA SER A 218 5.02 18.03 10.69
C SER A 218 5.60 18.91 9.58
N PRO A 219 6.01 20.16 9.90
CA PRO A 219 6.60 21.08 8.92
C PRO A 219 7.87 20.54 8.24
N ALA A 220 8.60 19.64 8.91
CA ALA A 220 9.81 19.06 8.34
C ALA A 220 9.47 18.04 7.24
N ALA A 221 8.47 17.19 7.47
CA ALA A 221 7.97 16.25 6.49
C ALA A 221 7.29 16.98 5.31
N ASP A 222 6.48 18.00 5.58
CA ASP A 222 5.86 18.83 4.54
C ASP A 222 6.91 19.48 3.63
N ALA A 223 7.99 19.99 4.21
CA ALA A 223 9.07 20.57 3.43
C ALA A 223 9.75 19.54 2.52
N VAL A 224 9.89 18.28 2.96
CA VAL A 224 10.40 17.18 2.12
C VAL A 224 9.40 16.88 1.00
N ALA A 225 8.13 16.67 1.33
CA ALA A 225 7.06 16.37 0.37
C ALA A 225 7.02 17.43 -0.75
N MET A 226 7.01 18.71 -0.40
CA MET A 226 6.97 19.80 -1.39
C MET A 226 8.20 19.84 -2.32
N ARG A 227 9.36 19.32 -1.89
CA ARG A 227 10.56 19.25 -2.75
C ARG A 227 10.49 18.13 -3.77
N VAL A 228 9.87 17.00 -3.43
CA VAL A 228 9.88 15.77 -4.24
C VAL A 228 8.62 15.57 -5.06
N LEU A 229 7.47 16.08 -4.61
CA LEU A 229 6.19 15.97 -5.31
C LEU A 229 6.17 16.74 -6.63
N SER A 230 5.48 16.17 -7.61
CA SER A 230 5.03 16.86 -8.81
C SER A 230 3.99 17.95 -8.47
N GLU A 231 3.66 18.82 -9.44
CA GLU A 231 2.65 19.86 -9.18
C GLU A 231 1.25 19.27 -8.88
N PRO A 232 0.71 18.31 -9.65
CA PRO A 232 -0.49 17.57 -9.25
C PRO A 232 -0.36 16.91 -7.87
N GLY A 233 0.79 16.30 -7.57
CA GLY A 233 1.03 15.66 -6.28
C GLY A 233 0.94 16.64 -5.10
N ARG A 234 1.39 17.89 -5.27
CA ARG A 234 1.25 18.94 -4.25
C ARG A 234 -0.20 19.36 -4.01
N GLU A 235 -1.02 19.40 -5.06
CA GLU A 235 -2.46 19.66 -4.93
C GLU A 235 -3.12 18.55 -4.10
N THR A 236 -2.85 17.29 -4.44
CA THR A 236 -3.34 16.13 -3.67
C THR A 236 -2.85 16.14 -2.23
N TYR A 237 -1.58 16.46 -2.00
CA TYR A 237 -1.02 16.56 -0.64
C TYR A 237 -1.76 17.61 0.21
N ALA A 238 -2.03 18.79 -0.36
CA ALA A 238 -2.75 19.85 0.34
C ALA A 238 -4.22 19.47 0.64
N GLU A 239 -4.85 18.67 -0.21
CA GLU A 239 -6.17 18.09 0.07
C GLU A 239 -6.11 17.10 1.24
N LEU A 240 -5.13 16.19 1.25
CA LEU A 240 -4.94 15.23 2.35
C LEU A 240 -4.69 15.93 3.69
N GLU A 241 -3.85 16.96 3.71
CA GLU A 241 -3.56 17.76 4.90
C GLU A 241 -4.83 18.42 5.46
N GLN A 242 -5.71 18.94 4.59
CA GLN A 242 -6.99 19.52 5.02
C GLN A 242 -7.90 18.48 5.67
N HIS A 243 -8.03 17.29 5.08
CA HIS A 243 -8.88 16.22 5.61
C HIS A 243 -8.41 15.70 6.98
N GLN A 244 -7.10 15.69 7.25
CA GLN A 244 -6.58 15.29 8.57
C GLN A 244 -7.02 16.24 9.70
N HIS A 245 -7.31 17.51 9.36
CA HIS A 245 -7.70 18.54 10.33
C HIS A 245 -9.21 18.77 10.41
N GLU A 246 -10.00 18.10 9.57
CA GLU A 246 -11.46 18.18 9.66
C GLU A 246 -11.93 17.48 10.95
N PRO A 247 -12.75 18.15 11.79
CA PRO A 247 -13.32 17.49 12.94
C PRO A 247 -14.18 16.31 12.48
N GLN A 248 -13.86 15.11 12.97
CA GLN A 248 -14.70 13.95 12.74
C GLN A 248 -15.98 14.15 13.54
N ASP A 249 -17.07 14.54 12.86
CA ASP A 249 -18.39 14.67 13.45
C ASP A 249 -18.89 13.27 13.89
N GLU A 250 -18.78 12.98 15.20
CA GLU A 250 -19.31 11.77 15.86
C GLU A 250 -20.83 11.81 16.10
#